data_AF-A0A922XJL0-F1
#
_entry.id   AF-A0A922XJL0-F1
#
_cell.length_a   1.000
_cell.length_b   1.000
_cell.length_c   1.000
_cell.angle_alpha   90.00
_cell.angle_beta   90.00
_cell.angle_gamma   90.00
#
_symmetry.space_group_name_H-M   'P 1'
#
loop_
_entity.id
_entity.type
_entity.pdbx_description
1 polymer ?
#
loop_
_entity_poly.entity_id
_entity_poly.type
_entity_poly.pdbx_seq_one_letter_code
_entity_poly.pdbx_strand_id
1 'polypeptide(L)'
;MRLPVYRIIPPSKAEVPLLISVPHCGTQFPDELKEEYKPELSKAPDDTDWFVDELYNFVSEMGAGMIAANYSRWVIDLNRDPQSKPLYNDGRIITALCTTTDFLGNAIYKDERTEVALSEVNRRVETYYQPYHV
;
A
#
# COMPACT_ATOMS: atom_id res chain seq x y z
N MET A 1 -17.09 -0.89 -9.39
CA MET A 1 -16.09 -1.37 -10.37
C MET A 1 -14.75 -1.29 -9.66
N ARG A 2 -14.00 -2.38 -9.57
CA ARG A 2 -12.74 -2.41 -8.80
C ARG A 2 -11.67 -1.64 -9.57
N LEU A 3 -11.03 -0.67 -8.92
CA LEU A 3 -9.90 0.04 -9.52
C LEU A 3 -8.73 -0.94 -9.72
N PRO A 4 -7.88 -0.72 -10.75
CA PRO A 4 -6.60 -1.41 -10.85
C PRO A 4 -5.79 -1.28 -9.54
N VAL A 5 -4.96 -2.26 -9.22
CA VAL A 5 -4.13 -2.25 -8.00
C VAL A 5 -3.18 -1.06 -7.97
N TYR A 6 -2.64 -0.71 -9.13
CA TYR A 6 -1.72 0.41 -9.34
C TYR A 6 -2.05 1.13 -10.64
N ARG A 7 -1.42 2.28 -10.83
CA ARG A 7 -1.34 3.00 -12.10
C ARG A 7 0.12 3.13 -12.51
N ILE A 8 0.35 3.21 -13.82
CA ILE A 8 1.66 3.49 -14.40
C ILE A 8 1.63 4.89 -14.99
N ILE A 9 2.63 5.70 -14.64
CA ILE A 9 2.94 6.97 -15.28
C ILE A 9 4.13 6.70 -16.19
N PRO A 10 3.94 6.63 -17.52
CA PRO A 10 5.02 6.33 -18.45
C PRO A 10 5.97 7.53 -18.59
N PRO A 11 7.19 7.31 -19.08
CA PRO A 11 8.07 8.40 -19.49
C PRO A 11 7.44 9.19 -20.64
N SER A 12 7.58 10.51 -20.61
CA SER A 12 7.09 11.42 -21.66
C SER A 12 8.20 11.82 -22.64
N LYS A 13 9.46 11.49 -22.34
CA LYS A 13 10.64 11.68 -23.19
C LYS A 13 11.39 10.36 -23.40
N ALA A 14 12.58 10.42 -24.02
CA ALA A 14 13.42 9.25 -24.27
C ALA A 14 13.64 8.44 -22.98
N GLU A 15 13.29 7.17 -23.03
CA GLU A 15 13.30 6.27 -21.88
C GLU A 15 14.72 6.08 -21.32
N VAL A 16 14.84 6.18 -20.00
CA VAL A 16 16.03 5.81 -19.24
C VAL A 16 15.71 4.56 -18.41
N PRO A 17 16.72 3.73 -18.04
CA PRO A 17 16.51 2.51 -17.27
C PRO A 17 16.26 2.82 -15.77
N LEU A 18 15.21 3.60 -15.49
CA LEU A 18 14.79 4.01 -14.16
C LEU A 18 13.27 3.87 -14.02
N LEU A 19 12.85 3.09 -13.02
CA LEU A 19 11.46 2.98 -12.58
C LEU A 19 11.38 3.43 -11.12
N ILE A 20 10.48 4.36 -10.83
CA ILE A 20 10.16 4.78 -9.47
C ILE A 20 8.93 4.02 -8.97
N SER A 21 9.01 3.50 -7.75
CA SER A 21 7.91 2.80 -7.09
C SER A 21 7.37 3.63 -5.93
N VAL A 22 6.08 3.92 -5.95
CA VAL A 22 5.37 4.68 -4.91
C VAL A 22 4.27 3.80 -4.29
N PRO A 23 4.65 2.90 -3.37
CA PRO A 23 3.75 1.85 -2.85
C PRO A 23 2.72 2.36 -1.85
N HIS A 24 2.89 3.55 -1.28
CA HIS A 24 2.13 4.03 -0.12
C HIS A 24 1.27 5.28 -0.39
N CYS A 25 1.21 5.77 -1.64
CA CYS A 25 0.36 6.92 -1.99
C CYS A 25 -1.12 6.55 -2.21
N GLY A 26 -1.48 5.27 -2.18
CA GLY A 26 -2.83 4.81 -2.43
C GLY A 26 -3.78 5.23 -1.31
N THR A 27 -4.99 5.67 -1.67
CA THR A 27 -6.01 6.19 -0.73
C THR A 27 -7.31 5.40 -0.78
N GLN A 28 -7.42 4.47 -1.72
CA GLN A 28 -8.65 3.72 -1.95
C GLN A 28 -8.73 2.53 -1.00
N PHE A 29 -9.96 2.20 -0.62
CA PHE A 29 -10.31 0.97 0.08
C PHE A 29 -11.28 0.19 -0.80
N PRO A 30 -11.01 -1.09 -1.10
CA PRO A 30 -11.88 -1.90 -1.94
C PRO A 30 -13.19 -2.20 -1.22
N ASP A 31 -14.29 -2.33 -1.96
CA ASP A 31 -15.65 -2.53 -1.38
C ASP A 31 -15.70 -3.75 -0.45
N GLU A 32 -14.94 -4.80 -0.76
CA GLU A 32 -14.85 -6.02 0.05
C GLU A 32 -14.21 -5.83 1.44
N LEU A 33 -13.46 -4.73 1.68
CA LEU A 33 -12.78 -4.46 2.94
C LEU A 33 -13.20 -3.15 3.60
N LYS A 34 -13.70 -2.19 2.81
CA LYS A 34 -14.02 -0.84 3.26
C LYS A 34 -14.92 -0.83 4.50
N GLU A 35 -15.91 -1.73 4.53
CA GLU A 35 -16.87 -1.83 5.63
C GLU A 35 -16.32 -2.53 6.88
N GLU A 36 -15.13 -3.12 6.83
CA GLU A 36 -14.47 -3.69 8.00
C GLU A 36 -13.73 -2.64 8.84
N TYR A 37 -13.32 -1.51 8.22
CA TYR A 37 -12.56 -0.45 8.88
C TYR A 37 -13.46 0.57 9.59
N LYS A 38 -12.95 1.18 10.65
CA LYS A 38 -13.54 2.33 11.35
C LYS A 38 -13.63 3.52 10.37
N PRO A 39 -14.84 3.98 9.97
CA PRO A 39 -14.99 5.01 8.93
C PRO A 39 -14.39 6.36 9.29
N GLU A 40 -14.24 6.67 10.57
CA GLU A 40 -13.60 7.88 11.08
C GLU A 40 -12.09 7.89 10.85
N LEU A 41 -11.44 6.72 10.82
CA LEU A 41 -10.00 6.58 10.59
C LEU A 41 -9.69 6.39 9.10
N SER A 42 -10.47 5.57 8.39
CA SER A 42 -10.19 5.25 6.98
C SER A 42 -10.43 6.40 5.99
N LYS A 43 -11.12 7.48 6.41
CA LYS A 43 -11.30 8.70 5.58
C LYS A 43 -10.00 9.47 5.37
N ALA A 44 -9.06 9.37 6.31
CA ALA A 44 -7.76 10.03 6.24
C ALA A 44 -6.73 9.19 7.03
N PRO A 45 -6.27 8.05 6.46
CA PRO A 45 -5.28 7.23 7.13
C PRO A 45 -4.00 8.04 7.41
N ASP A 46 -3.48 7.90 8.61
CA ASP A 46 -2.31 8.63 9.13
C ASP A 46 -0.99 8.14 8.53
N ASP A 47 -0.99 6.95 7.94
CA ASP A 47 0.19 6.26 7.41
C ASP A 47 0.31 6.28 5.88
N THR A 48 -0.48 7.13 5.22
CA THR A 48 -0.45 7.32 3.76
C THR A 48 0.64 8.31 3.36
N ASP A 49 1.41 7.95 2.34
CA ASP A 49 2.42 8.81 1.71
C ASP A 49 1.71 9.78 0.74
N TRP A 50 0.95 10.71 1.31
CA TRP A 50 0.08 11.62 0.57
C TRP A 50 0.84 12.40 -0.51
N PHE A 51 0.31 12.35 -1.73
CA PHE A 51 0.78 13.11 -2.89
C PHE A 51 2.24 12.83 -3.31
N VAL A 52 2.87 11.74 -2.83
CA VAL A 52 4.25 11.42 -3.24
C VAL A 52 4.35 11.13 -4.74
N ASP A 53 3.32 10.53 -5.35
CA ASP A 53 3.26 10.37 -6.80
C ASP A 53 3.17 11.71 -7.54
N GLU A 54 2.45 12.69 -6.99
CA GLU A 54 2.40 14.05 -7.56
C GLU A 54 3.72 14.78 -7.37
N LEU A 55 4.34 14.65 -6.20
CA LEU A 55 5.65 15.21 -5.88
C LEU A 55 6.73 14.74 -6.86
N TYR A 56 6.68 13.48 -7.26
CA TYR A 56 7.63 12.89 -8.22
C TYR A 56 7.15 12.91 -9.68
N ASN A 57 6.03 13.56 -10.02
CA ASN A 57 5.49 13.53 -11.39
C ASN A 57 6.47 14.06 -12.47
N PHE A 58 7.45 14.89 -12.08
CA PHE A 58 8.50 15.42 -12.98
C PHE A 58 9.39 14.33 -13.61
N VAL A 59 9.44 13.12 -13.03
CA VAL A 59 10.34 12.04 -13.47
C VAL A 59 9.96 11.49 -14.84
N SER A 60 8.67 11.62 -15.21
CA SER A 60 8.20 11.32 -16.56
C SER A 60 8.94 12.16 -17.61
N GLU A 61 9.14 13.46 -17.34
CA GLU A 61 9.88 14.37 -18.24
C GLU A 61 11.39 14.15 -18.24
N MET A 62 11.90 13.39 -17.28
CA MET A 62 13.29 12.92 -17.23
C MET A 62 13.49 11.58 -17.96
N GLY A 63 12.43 11.01 -18.54
CA GLY A 63 12.48 9.73 -19.22
C GLY A 63 12.31 8.51 -18.32
N ALA A 64 11.98 8.70 -17.04
CA ALA A 64 11.72 7.61 -16.10
C ALA A 64 10.23 7.27 -16.02
N GLY A 65 9.92 5.99 -15.82
CA GLY A 65 8.57 5.54 -15.49
C GLY A 65 8.30 5.58 -13.99
N MET A 66 7.03 5.60 -13.61
CA MET A 66 6.61 5.46 -12.22
C MET A 66 5.41 4.51 -12.08
N ILE A 67 5.48 3.61 -11.10
CA ILE A 67 4.35 2.81 -10.63
C ILE A 67 3.87 3.38 -9.30
N ALA A 68 2.56 3.60 -9.17
CA ALA A 68 1.95 4.18 -7.98
C ALA A 68 0.74 3.35 -7.53
N ALA A 69 0.69 3.03 -6.24
CA ALA A 69 -0.42 2.28 -5.66
C ALA A 69 -1.74 3.07 -5.72
N ASN A 70 -2.86 2.37 -5.97
CA ASN A 70 -4.19 2.97 -5.86
C ASN A 70 -4.84 2.70 -4.49
N TYR A 71 -4.55 1.54 -3.89
CA TYR A 71 -5.11 1.14 -2.60
C TYR A 71 -4.20 1.53 -1.42
N SER A 72 -4.82 1.88 -0.30
CA SER A 72 -4.11 2.20 0.94
C SER A 72 -3.30 1.00 1.45
N ARG A 73 -2.16 1.29 2.09
CA ARG A 73 -1.32 0.28 2.75
C ARG A 73 -2.03 -0.48 3.88
N TRP A 74 -3.17 0.03 4.37
CA TRP A 74 -4.04 -0.71 5.29
C TRP A 74 -4.68 -1.93 4.65
N VAL A 75 -4.88 -1.92 3.33
CA VAL A 75 -5.31 -3.10 2.58
C VAL A 75 -4.20 -4.14 2.62
N ILE A 76 -3.01 -3.75 2.15
CA ILE A 76 -1.78 -4.52 2.22
C ILE A 76 -0.57 -3.59 2.04
N ASP A 77 0.48 -3.77 2.83
CA ASP A 77 1.70 -2.98 2.70
C ASP A 77 2.56 -3.53 1.54
N LEU A 78 2.58 -2.81 0.42
CA LEU A 78 3.32 -3.18 -0.79
C LEU A 78 4.85 -3.04 -0.65
N ASN A 79 5.35 -2.47 0.45
CA ASN A 79 6.77 -2.29 0.75
C ASN A 79 7.24 -3.17 1.92
N ARG A 80 6.54 -4.29 2.16
CA ARG A 80 6.89 -5.30 3.16
C ARG A 80 7.08 -6.65 2.50
N ASP A 81 7.98 -7.45 3.07
CA ASP A 81 8.18 -8.83 2.64
C ASP A 81 6.84 -9.61 2.81
N PRO A 82 6.36 -10.34 1.78
CA PRO A 82 5.07 -11.00 1.82
C PRO A 82 5.02 -12.18 2.80
N GLN A 83 6.18 -12.67 3.27
CA GLN A 83 6.30 -13.64 4.37
C GLN A 83 6.49 -12.96 5.74
N SER A 84 6.30 -11.64 5.81
CA SER A 84 6.43 -10.82 7.03
C SER A 84 7.79 -10.98 7.73
N LYS A 85 8.85 -11.22 6.96
CA LYS A 85 10.20 -11.31 7.54
C LYS A 85 10.62 -9.96 8.14
N PRO A 86 11.22 -9.98 9.35
CA PRO A 86 11.81 -8.77 9.94
C PRO A 86 12.80 -8.08 9.00
N LEU A 87 12.64 -6.76 8.83
CA LEU A 87 13.64 -5.90 8.19
C LEU A 87 14.89 -5.73 9.07
N TYR A 88 14.68 -5.69 10.39
CA TYR A 88 15.74 -5.55 11.38
C TYR A 88 15.63 -6.68 12.41
N ASN A 89 16.78 -7.17 12.86
CA ASN A 89 16.90 -8.19 13.90
C ASN A 89 17.21 -7.57 15.29
N ASP A 90 17.07 -6.25 15.42
CA ASP A 90 17.39 -5.46 16.63
C ASP A 90 16.17 -5.23 17.55
N GLY A 91 15.05 -5.91 17.30
CA GLY A 91 13.86 -5.88 18.16
C GLY A 91 12.90 -4.71 17.93
N ARG A 92 13.07 -3.94 16.84
CA ARG A 92 12.08 -2.91 16.45
C ARG A 92 10.73 -3.56 16.17
N ILE A 93 9.64 -2.89 16.59
CA ILE A 93 8.27 -3.28 16.24
C ILE A 93 8.14 -3.21 14.72
N ILE A 94 7.77 -4.33 14.11
CA ILE A 94 7.53 -4.43 12.67
C ILE A 94 6.02 -4.33 12.45
N THR A 95 5.61 -3.39 11.61
CA THR A 95 4.24 -3.33 11.12
C THR A 95 3.96 -4.57 10.26
N ALA A 96 2.85 -5.26 10.55
CA ALA A 96 2.45 -6.46 9.82
C ALA A 96 2.14 -6.14 8.34
N LEU A 97 2.23 -7.15 7.46
CA LEU A 97 1.88 -7.02 6.03
C LEU A 97 0.45 -6.51 5.83
N CYS A 98 -0.49 -6.91 6.69
CA CYS A 98 -1.81 -6.34 6.83
C CYS A 98 -1.93 -5.80 8.24
N THR A 99 -1.79 -4.49 8.41
CA THR A 99 -1.84 -3.87 9.74
C THR A 99 -3.24 -3.94 10.35
N THR A 100 -3.32 -4.02 11.67
CA THR A 100 -4.56 -3.91 12.46
C THR A 100 -4.61 -2.65 13.30
N THR A 101 -3.54 -1.86 13.28
CA THR A 101 -3.44 -0.58 13.99
C THR A 101 -2.93 0.54 13.08
N ASP A 102 -3.26 1.77 13.43
CA ASP A 102 -2.66 2.99 12.87
C ASP A 102 -1.25 3.23 13.46
N PHE A 103 -0.58 4.33 13.12
CA PHE A 103 0.76 4.62 13.66
C PHE A 103 0.76 4.96 15.16
N LEU A 104 -0.39 5.35 15.71
CA LEU A 104 -0.58 5.63 17.13
C LEU A 104 -0.95 4.37 17.93
N GLY A 105 -1.16 3.23 17.26
CA GLY A 105 -1.54 1.97 17.88
C GLY A 105 -3.05 1.79 18.10
N ASN A 106 -3.89 2.67 17.55
CA ASN A 106 -5.34 2.53 17.64
C ASN A 106 -5.82 1.43 16.68
N ALA A 107 -6.77 0.59 17.13
CA ALA A 107 -7.35 -0.44 16.29
C ALA A 107 -8.14 0.16 15.11
N ILE A 108 -7.81 -0.24 13.87
CA ILE A 108 -8.42 0.31 12.65
C ILE A 108 -9.66 -0.46 12.18
N TYR A 109 -9.83 -1.71 12.63
CA TYR A 109 -10.98 -2.55 12.31
C TYR A 109 -12.13 -2.33 13.30
N LYS A 110 -13.38 -2.40 12.84
CA LYS A 110 -14.59 -2.22 13.67
C LYS A 110 -14.71 -3.28 14.78
N ASP A 111 -14.22 -4.49 14.55
CA ASP A 111 -14.22 -5.58 15.52
C ASP A 111 -12.96 -5.63 16.41
N GLU A 112 -12.07 -4.65 16.24
CA GLU A 112 -10.84 -4.49 17.02
C GLU A 112 -9.91 -5.72 17.01
N ARG A 113 -9.99 -6.53 15.94
CA ARG A 113 -9.10 -7.68 15.76
C ARG A 113 -7.64 -7.25 15.85
N THR A 114 -6.82 -8.03 16.54
CA THR A 114 -5.38 -7.78 16.68
C THR A 114 -4.56 -8.38 15.54
N GLU A 115 -5.16 -9.27 14.75
CA GLU A 115 -4.54 -9.91 13.59
C GLU A 115 -5.55 -10.10 12.44
N VAL A 116 -5.04 -10.20 11.21
CA VAL A 116 -5.81 -10.60 10.03
C VAL A 116 -5.57 -12.08 9.77
N ALA A 117 -6.64 -12.86 9.57
CA ALA A 117 -6.53 -14.29 9.34
C ALA A 117 -5.61 -14.62 8.17
N LEU A 118 -4.78 -15.67 8.30
CA LEU A 118 -3.79 -16.04 7.28
C LEU A 118 -4.40 -16.29 5.89
N SER A 119 -5.59 -16.88 5.83
CA SER A 119 -6.31 -17.06 4.56
C SER A 119 -6.63 -15.74 3.87
N GLU A 120 -7.01 -14.72 4.64
CA GLU A 120 -7.30 -13.38 4.14
C GLU A 120 -6.01 -12.65 3.74
N VAL A 121 -4.93 -12.78 4.52
CA VAL A 121 -3.60 -12.28 4.14
C VAL A 121 -3.16 -12.88 2.79
N ASN A 122 -3.26 -14.20 2.62
CA ASN A 122 -2.89 -14.87 1.38
C ASN A 122 -3.75 -14.40 0.19
N ARG A 123 -5.06 -14.26 0.39
CA ARG A 123 -5.96 -13.68 -0.63
C ARG A 123 -5.48 -12.29 -1.02
N ARG A 124 -5.15 -11.42 -0.05
CA ARG A 124 -4.68 -10.06 -0.35
C ARG A 124 -3.31 -10.05 -1.04
N VAL A 125 -2.42 -10.99 -0.70
CA VAL A 125 -1.14 -11.17 -1.39
C VAL A 125 -1.37 -11.47 -2.87
N GLU A 126 -2.21 -12.46 -3.19
CA GLU A 126 -2.52 -12.83 -4.58
C GLU A 126 -3.24 -11.70 -5.33
N THR A 127 -4.15 -10.98 -4.66
CA THR A 127 -5.03 -10.03 -5.35
C THR A 127 -4.47 -8.60 -5.44
N TYR A 128 -3.57 -8.21 -4.53
CA TYR A 128 -3.06 -6.82 -4.44
C TYR A 128 -1.54 -6.78 -4.44
N TYR A 129 -0.86 -7.65 -3.69
CA TYR A 129 0.61 -7.60 -3.61
C TYR A 129 1.27 -8.07 -4.90
N GLN A 130 0.98 -9.30 -5.35
CA GLN A 130 1.62 -9.89 -6.52
C GLN A 130 1.43 -9.05 -7.79
N PRO A 131 0.22 -8.53 -8.12
CA PRO A 131 0.06 -7.70 -9.31
C PRO A 131 0.94 -6.44 -9.30
N TYR A 132 1.24 -5.86 -8.13
CA TYR A 132 2.11 -4.69 -8.03
C TYR A 132 3.59 -4.99 -8.29
N HIS A 133 4.01 -6.23 -8.01
CA HIS A 133 5.42 -6.66 -8.02
C HIS A 133 5.81 -7.54 -9.23
N VAL A 134 4.86 -7.90 -10.10
CA VAL A 134 5.05 -8.80 -11.25
C VAL A 134 4.88 -8.06 -12.57
#